data_AF-A0A2V7R7S8-F1
#
_entry.id   AF-A0A2V7R7S8-F1
#
_cell.length_a   1.000
_cell.length_b   1.000
_cell.length_c   1.000
_cell.angle_alpha   90.00
_cell.angle_beta   90.00
_cell.angle_gamma   90.00
#
_symmetry.space_group_name_H-M   'P 1'
#
loop_
_entity.id
_entity.type
_entity.pdbx_description
1 polymer ?
#
loop_
_entity_poly.entity_id
_entity_poly.type
_entity_poly.pdbx_seq_one_letter_code
_entity_poly.pdbx_strand_id
1 'polypeptide(L)'
;MGARGTSADTRALEDLVAKRGDDIAAEALRTGGQVSPGRLEELARLARLVELRHAANTRSKNRWTLPAVALVTLIVASLLLFARVSTTEIEADLNVSEVSFALPTEQAITEPMIVAQLGVSGVRSAELPDARADPPTSRGAVNVLLAREQLGERLGSVTVDPITAPSGVRVLVGAEESGGRSRIILQGATPPLVASVRGPTRIVFSPVTNQVHDFLVPRRVTLALDSHQVTLDFTAADSARVRRPFSSPLLATGLLLSRVDQVQQEGQTLVRHISTIRSGTLYFEALDARAFPLRTGEGLQFAWSDGEIRELQLEGGSIALRFHGAVRGMSTGTGPAKRNLMPTWLDWLRARHGVWLLWGTTTYVVGLFLSISGWWKRTR
;
A
#
# COMPACT_ATOMS: atom_id res chain seq x y z
N MET A 1 43.97 -15.94 -12.07
CA MET A 1 45.08 -15.41 -12.92
C MET A 1 45.94 -16.51 -13.58
N GLY A 2 45.36 -17.64 -14.04
CA GLY A 2 46.15 -18.79 -14.56
C GLY A 2 45.81 -19.28 -15.98
N ALA A 3 44.92 -18.60 -16.71
CA ALA A 3 44.40 -19.10 -18.00
C ALA A 3 45.11 -18.52 -19.24
N ARG A 4 45.94 -17.48 -19.10
CA ARG A 4 46.66 -16.85 -20.24
C ARG A 4 47.96 -17.56 -20.63
N GLY A 5 48.60 -18.29 -19.70
CA GLY A 5 49.86 -19.00 -19.98
C GLY A 5 49.66 -20.27 -20.82
N THR A 6 48.58 -21.02 -20.57
CA THR A 6 48.35 -22.31 -21.21
C THR A 6 48.00 -22.24 -22.69
N SER A 7 47.42 -21.14 -23.19
CA SER A 7 47.14 -20.99 -24.63
C SER A 7 48.37 -20.60 -25.44
N ALA A 8 49.29 -19.83 -24.86
CA ALA A 8 50.55 -19.44 -25.50
C ALA A 8 51.47 -20.66 -25.69
N ASP A 9 51.61 -21.49 -24.65
CA ASP A 9 52.45 -22.71 -24.69
C ASP A 9 51.90 -23.76 -25.66
N THR A 10 50.58 -23.79 -25.87
CA THR A 10 49.95 -24.73 -26.80
C THR A 10 50.23 -24.33 -28.25
N ARG A 11 50.09 -23.04 -28.57
CA ARG A 11 50.43 -22.51 -29.89
C ARG A 11 51.91 -22.70 -30.21
N ALA A 12 52.79 -22.43 -29.23
CA ALA A 12 54.23 -22.64 -29.40
C ALA A 12 54.59 -24.10 -29.70
N LEU A 13 53.87 -25.08 -29.10
CA LEU A 13 54.08 -26.50 -29.35
C LEU A 13 53.51 -26.93 -30.71
N GLU A 14 52.34 -26.43 -31.10
CA GLU A 14 51.72 -26.64 -32.42
C GLU A 14 52.60 -26.08 -33.55
N ASP A 15 53.12 -24.87 -33.38
CA ASP A 15 54.06 -24.22 -34.30
C ASP A 15 55.36 -25.00 -34.43
N LEU A 16 55.85 -25.61 -33.33
CA LEU A 16 57.07 -26.41 -33.33
C LEU A 16 56.88 -27.75 -34.05
N VAL A 17 55.70 -28.38 -33.92
CA VAL A 17 55.34 -29.59 -34.68
C VAL A 17 55.20 -29.27 -36.17
N ALA A 18 54.53 -28.16 -36.52
CA ALA A 18 54.37 -27.72 -37.91
C ALA A 18 55.73 -27.45 -38.56
N LYS A 19 56.59 -26.67 -37.88
CA LYS A 19 57.93 -26.34 -38.37
C LYS A 19 58.82 -27.58 -38.56
N ARG A 20 58.79 -28.52 -37.61
CA ARG A 20 59.56 -29.79 -37.72
C ARG A 20 59.00 -30.71 -38.80
N GLY A 21 57.69 -30.69 -39.04
CA GLY A 21 57.05 -31.40 -40.16
C GLY A 21 57.52 -30.86 -41.51
N ASP A 22 57.54 -29.53 -41.66
CA ASP A 22 58.01 -28.86 -42.87
C ASP A 22 59.50 -29.12 -43.15
N ASP A 23 60.34 -29.07 -42.10
CA ASP A 23 61.78 -29.38 -42.21
C ASP A 23 62.03 -30.83 -42.68
N ILE A 24 61.23 -31.78 -42.18
CA ILE A 24 61.32 -33.20 -42.58
C ILE A 24 60.79 -33.41 -44.00
N ALA A 25 59.72 -32.72 -44.39
CA ALA A 25 59.18 -32.77 -45.75
C ALA A 25 60.16 -32.18 -46.78
N ALA A 26 60.79 -31.04 -46.45
CA ALA A 26 61.81 -30.41 -47.29
C ALA A 26 63.09 -31.26 -47.42
N GLU A 27 63.42 -32.04 -46.40
CA GLU A 27 64.50 -33.03 -46.46
C GLU A 27 64.13 -34.22 -47.35
N ALA A 28 62.92 -34.78 -47.19
CA ALA A 28 62.41 -35.88 -48.00
C ALA A 28 62.39 -35.55 -49.49
N LEU A 29 62.01 -34.31 -49.84
CA LEU A 29 61.99 -33.82 -51.22
C LEU A 29 63.41 -33.68 -51.80
N ARG A 30 64.43 -33.37 -50.98
CA ARG A 30 65.83 -33.24 -51.42
C ARG A 30 66.55 -34.58 -51.56
N THR A 31 66.18 -35.59 -50.76
CA THR A 31 66.83 -36.91 -50.76
C THR A 31 66.06 -37.98 -51.53
N GLY A 32 65.02 -37.59 -52.29
CA GLY A 32 64.22 -38.54 -53.07
C GLY A 32 63.40 -39.51 -52.22
N GLY A 33 63.00 -39.09 -51.01
CA GLY A 33 62.15 -39.87 -50.10
C GLY A 33 62.87 -40.64 -49.01
N GLN A 34 64.21 -40.56 -48.92
CA GLN A 34 64.96 -41.17 -47.83
C GLN A 34 65.06 -40.21 -46.63
N VAL A 35 64.15 -40.37 -45.66
CA VAL A 35 64.17 -39.68 -44.37
C VAL A 35 64.60 -40.64 -43.28
N SER A 36 65.43 -40.18 -42.34
CA SER A 36 65.88 -41.04 -41.24
C SER A 36 64.71 -41.45 -40.32
N PRO A 37 64.60 -42.74 -39.96
CA PRO A 37 63.47 -43.25 -39.17
C PRO A 37 63.36 -42.60 -37.79
N GLY A 38 64.48 -42.19 -37.18
CA GLY A 38 64.48 -41.49 -35.89
C GLY A 38 63.77 -40.13 -35.89
N ARG A 39 63.83 -39.38 -37.00
CA ARG A 39 63.15 -38.07 -37.10
C ARG A 39 61.64 -38.21 -37.25
N LEU A 40 61.18 -39.25 -37.94
CA LEU A 40 59.75 -39.57 -38.05
C LEU A 40 59.17 -39.99 -36.69
N GLU A 41 59.95 -40.72 -35.90
CA GLU A 41 59.53 -41.16 -34.56
C GLU A 41 59.47 -40.00 -33.56
N GLU A 42 60.39 -39.04 -33.63
CA GLU A 42 60.32 -37.79 -32.85
C GLU A 42 59.06 -36.97 -33.17
N LEU A 43 58.72 -36.82 -34.46
CA LEU A 43 57.51 -36.12 -34.89
C LEU A 43 56.25 -36.83 -34.39
N ALA A 44 56.19 -38.16 -34.49
CA ALA A 44 55.07 -38.96 -34.01
C ALA A 44 54.88 -38.84 -32.48
N ARG A 45 55.98 -38.80 -31.71
CA ARG A 45 55.93 -38.58 -30.25
C ARG A 45 55.40 -37.19 -29.91
N LEU A 46 55.83 -36.16 -30.63
CA LEU A 46 55.35 -34.79 -30.42
C LEU A 46 53.86 -34.61 -30.79
N ALA A 47 53.42 -35.17 -31.92
CA ALA A 47 52.02 -35.14 -32.34
C ALA A 47 51.11 -35.83 -31.31
N ARG A 48 51.55 -36.98 -30.78
CA ARG A 48 50.82 -37.72 -29.74
C ARG A 48 50.71 -36.94 -28.43
N LEU A 49 51.73 -36.12 -28.11
CA LEU A 49 51.75 -35.26 -26.93
C LEU A 49 50.74 -34.10 -27.04
N VAL A 50 50.59 -33.53 -28.25
CA VAL A 50 49.55 -32.53 -28.55
C VAL A 50 48.16 -33.14 -28.42
N GLU A 51 47.95 -34.35 -28.95
CA GLU A 51 46.67 -35.07 -28.92
C GLU A 51 46.23 -35.42 -27.48
N LEU A 52 47.15 -35.96 -26.66
CA LEU A 52 46.91 -36.23 -25.24
C LEU A 52 46.55 -34.97 -24.45
N ARG A 53 47.19 -33.83 -24.77
CA ARG A 53 46.92 -32.55 -24.11
C ARG A 53 45.58 -31.95 -24.54
N HIS A 54 45.21 -32.08 -25.81
CA HIS A 54 43.89 -31.67 -26.32
C HIS A 54 42.77 -32.50 -25.66
N ALA A 55 42.96 -33.82 -25.53
CA ALA A 55 42.05 -34.71 -24.83
C ALA A 55 41.91 -34.37 -23.33
N ALA A 56 42.99 -33.90 -22.69
CA ALA A 56 42.96 -33.44 -21.30
C ALA A 56 42.23 -32.09 -21.14
N ASN A 57 42.36 -31.17 -22.11
CA ASN A 57 41.83 -29.80 -22.00
C ASN A 57 40.31 -29.70 -22.27
N THR A 58 39.74 -30.62 -23.06
CA THR A 58 38.29 -30.66 -23.32
C THR A 58 37.48 -31.08 -22.08
N ARG A 59 38.10 -31.78 -21.11
CA ARG A 59 37.44 -32.31 -19.90
C ARG A 59 37.16 -31.24 -18.82
N SER A 60 37.79 -30.08 -18.89
CA SER A 60 37.82 -29.08 -17.81
C SER A 60 36.78 -27.96 -17.93
N LYS A 61 36.43 -27.53 -19.15
CA LYS A 61 35.70 -26.25 -19.36
C LYS A 61 34.22 -26.25 -18.97
N ASN A 62 33.57 -27.40 -18.78
CA ASN A 62 32.13 -27.47 -18.52
C ASN A 62 31.76 -27.90 -17.08
N ARG A 63 32.70 -27.85 -16.12
CA ARG A 63 32.44 -28.29 -14.72
C ARG A 63 31.72 -27.25 -13.87
N TRP A 64 31.72 -25.98 -14.28
CA TRP A 64 31.15 -24.86 -13.51
C TRP A 64 29.74 -24.44 -13.93
N THR A 65 29.23 -24.93 -15.06
CA THR A 65 27.88 -24.58 -15.54
C THR A 65 26.80 -25.07 -14.59
N LEU A 66 26.94 -26.30 -14.10
CA LEU A 66 25.98 -26.92 -13.19
C LEU A 66 25.89 -26.21 -11.81
N PRO A 67 26.99 -25.94 -11.09
CA PRO A 67 26.91 -25.17 -9.85
C PRO A 67 26.49 -23.72 -10.08
N ALA A 68 26.84 -23.11 -11.22
CA ALA A 68 26.40 -21.75 -11.54
C ALA A 68 24.87 -21.67 -11.74
N VAL A 69 24.27 -22.60 -12.48
CA VAL A 69 22.82 -22.66 -12.67
C VAL A 69 22.09 -22.91 -11.35
N ALA A 70 22.61 -23.80 -10.50
CA ALA A 70 22.05 -24.07 -9.18
C ALA A 70 22.13 -22.83 -8.25
N LEU A 71 23.25 -22.11 -8.27
CA LEU A 71 23.40 -20.88 -7.50
C LEU A 71 22.43 -19.79 -7.99
N VAL A 72 22.31 -19.60 -9.31
CA VAL A 72 21.38 -18.62 -9.88
C VAL A 72 19.93 -18.93 -9.53
N THR A 73 19.52 -20.20 -9.62
CA THR A 73 18.15 -20.59 -9.22
C THR A 73 17.92 -20.42 -7.73
N LEU A 74 18.90 -20.73 -6.88
CA LEU A 74 18.80 -20.47 -5.45
C LEU A 74 18.66 -18.96 -5.16
N ILE A 75 19.41 -18.11 -5.87
CA ILE A 75 19.30 -16.65 -5.77
C ILE A 75 17.91 -16.18 -6.21
N VAL A 76 17.40 -16.64 -7.35
CA VAL A 76 16.08 -16.26 -7.87
C VAL A 76 14.97 -16.75 -6.93
N ALA A 77 15.03 -18.00 -6.45
CA ALA A 77 14.06 -18.56 -5.52
C ALA A 77 14.07 -17.81 -4.18
N SER A 78 15.25 -17.51 -3.65
CA SER A 78 15.42 -16.68 -2.45
C SER A 78 14.80 -15.30 -2.67
N LEU A 79 15.10 -14.66 -3.80
CA LEU A 79 14.54 -13.34 -4.12
C LEU A 79 13.01 -13.39 -4.25
N LEU A 80 12.42 -14.38 -4.92
CA LEU A 80 10.96 -14.50 -5.02
C LEU A 80 10.28 -14.77 -3.66
N LEU A 81 10.95 -15.50 -2.77
CA LEU A 81 10.42 -15.87 -1.45
C LEU A 81 10.54 -14.74 -0.43
N PHE A 82 11.57 -13.89 -0.54
CA PHE A 82 11.83 -12.82 0.43
C PHE A 82 11.50 -11.42 -0.10
N ALA A 83 11.57 -11.18 -1.41
CA ALA A 83 11.19 -9.90 -2.00
C ALA A 83 9.67 -9.77 -1.98
N ARG A 84 9.21 -8.63 -1.47
CA ARG A 84 7.78 -8.30 -1.38
C ARG A 84 7.36 -7.40 -2.53
N VAL A 85 6.09 -7.50 -2.90
CA VAL A 85 5.50 -6.57 -3.85
C VAL A 85 5.44 -5.19 -3.20
N SER A 86 5.75 -4.14 -3.96
CA SER A 86 5.79 -2.76 -3.45
C SER A 86 4.39 -2.18 -3.21
N THR A 87 3.42 -2.57 -4.04
CA THR A 87 2.02 -2.13 -3.99
C THR A 87 1.10 -3.33 -4.20
N THR A 88 0.03 -3.43 -3.42
CA THR A 88 -1.01 -4.46 -3.61
C THR A 88 -2.38 -3.81 -3.58
N GLU A 89 -3.29 -4.33 -4.38
CA GLU A 89 -4.69 -3.90 -4.38
C GLU A 89 -5.45 -4.69 -3.32
N ILE A 90 -6.28 -3.99 -2.55
CA ILE A 90 -7.08 -4.56 -1.48
C ILE A 90 -8.52 -4.06 -1.54
N GLU A 91 -9.41 -4.86 -1.01
CA GLU A 91 -10.72 -4.44 -0.57
C GLU A 91 -10.82 -4.64 0.95
N ALA A 92 -11.24 -3.63 1.69
CA ALA A 92 -11.34 -3.65 3.13
C ALA A 92 -12.80 -3.41 3.53
N ASP A 93 -13.41 -4.39 4.20
CA ASP A 93 -14.74 -4.29 4.78
C ASP A 93 -14.60 -4.29 6.30
N LEU A 94 -14.72 -3.10 6.90
CA LEU A 94 -14.33 -2.83 8.29
C LEU A 94 -15.46 -2.17 9.06
N ASN A 95 -15.60 -2.56 10.33
CA ASN A 95 -16.34 -1.80 11.32
C ASN A 95 -15.33 -1.09 12.24
N VAL A 96 -15.36 0.24 12.25
CA VAL A 96 -14.38 1.09 12.95
C VAL A 96 -15.07 2.15 13.82
N SER A 97 -14.41 2.62 14.86
CA SER A 97 -14.91 3.75 15.66
C SER A 97 -14.51 5.11 15.07
N GLU A 98 -13.40 5.15 14.36
CA GLU A 98 -12.88 6.35 13.71
C GLU A 98 -12.06 5.99 12.46
N VAL A 99 -12.14 6.84 11.44
CA VAL A 99 -11.35 6.73 10.21
C VAL A 99 -10.88 8.12 9.80
N SER A 100 -9.64 8.23 9.34
CA SER A 100 -9.12 9.46 8.73
C SER A 100 -8.59 9.20 7.33
N PHE A 101 -8.81 10.15 6.42
CA PHE A 101 -8.32 10.12 5.06
C PHE A 101 -8.11 11.55 4.55
N ALA A 102 -7.29 11.70 3.51
CA ALA A 102 -7.10 12.97 2.80
C ALA A 102 -7.79 12.92 1.43
N LEU A 103 -8.41 14.02 1.05
CA LEU A 103 -9.08 14.16 -0.24
C LEU A 103 -8.05 14.47 -1.34
N PRO A 104 -7.94 13.65 -2.40
CA PRO A 104 -7.03 13.96 -3.51
C PRO A 104 -7.56 15.10 -4.39
N THR A 105 -8.88 15.28 -4.46
CA THR A 105 -9.57 16.24 -5.32
C THR A 105 -10.69 16.94 -4.54
N GLU A 106 -11.20 18.05 -5.08
CA GLU A 106 -12.42 18.66 -4.56
C GLU A 106 -13.62 17.73 -4.76
N GLN A 107 -14.35 17.44 -3.68
CA GLN A 107 -15.55 16.59 -3.72
C GLN A 107 -16.48 16.84 -2.53
N ALA A 108 -17.76 16.48 -2.69
CA ALA A 108 -18.71 16.44 -1.59
C ALA A 108 -18.38 15.27 -0.66
N ILE A 109 -18.16 15.55 0.63
CA ILE A 109 -17.93 14.56 1.68
C ILE A 109 -19.27 14.03 2.21
N THR A 110 -20.27 14.91 2.30
CA THR A 110 -21.57 14.60 2.91
C THR A 110 -22.72 14.86 1.96
N GLU A 111 -23.81 14.12 2.15
CA GLU A 111 -25.11 14.42 1.57
C GLU A 111 -25.89 15.43 2.44
N PRO A 112 -26.97 16.04 1.92
CA PRO A 112 -27.83 16.89 2.75
C PRO A 112 -28.41 16.07 3.90
N MET A 113 -28.20 16.52 5.13
CA MET A 113 -28.59 15.76 6.32
C MET A 113 -29.50 16.56 7.25
N ILE A 114 -30.50 15.90 7.82
CA ILE A 114 -31.37 16.49 8.85
C ILE A 114 -30.85 16.06 10.22
N VAL A 115 -30.52 17.03 11.05
CA VAL A 115 -29.89 16.82 12.36
C VAL A 115 -30.77 17.35 13.48
N ALA A 116 -30.77 16.64 14.60
CA ALA A 116 -31.38 17.12 15.84
C ALA A 116 -30.52 18.22 16.47
N GLN A 117 -29.21 18.05 16.37
CA GLN A 117 -28.22 18.94 16.95
C GLN A 117 -27.02 19.02 16.00
N LEU A 118 -26.50 20.22 15.79
CA LEU A 118 -25.25 20.52 15.09
C LEU A 118 -24.43 21.48 15.97
N GLY A 119 -23.29 21.02 16.46
CA GLY A 119 -22.25 21.83 17.06
C GLY A 119 -21.11 22.03 16.06
N VAL A 120 -20.66 23.27 15.90
CA VAL A 120 -19.52 23.62 15.04
C VAL A 120 -18.52 24.40 15.88
N SER A 121 -17.29 23.91 15.94
CA SER A 121 -16.16 24.57 16.59
C SER A 121 -15.15 25.00 15.54
N GLY A 122 -14.48 26.13 15.77
CA GLY A 122 -13.56 26.71 14.77
C GLY A 122 -14.27 27.62 13.76
N VAL A 123 -15.35 28.30 14.16
CA VAL A 123 -16.07 29.25 13.31
C VAL A 123 -15.44 30.64 13.45
N ARG A 124 -15.12 31.27 12.31
CA ARG A 124 -14.58 32.65 12.26
C ARG A 124 -15.69 33.69 12.33
N SER A 125 -16.75 33.50 11.57
CA SER A 125 -17.92 34.37 11.58
C SER A 125 -19.17 33.57 11.23
N ALA A 126 -20.31 34.05 11.70
CA ALA A 126 -21.60 33.43 11.42
C ALA A 126 -22.59 34.49 10.98
N GLU A 127 -23.29 34.21 9.88
CA GLU A 127 -24.38 35.02 9.36
C GLU A 127 -25.69 34.36 9.76
N LEU A 128 -26.47 35.10 10.55
CA LEU A 128 -27.75 34.64 11.06
C LEU A 128 -28.92 35.25 10.27
N PRO A 129 -30.00 34.49 10.10
CA PRO A 129 -31.24 35.07 9.62
C PRO A 129 -31.80 36.05 10.65
N ASP A 130 -32.10 37.25 10.18
CA ASP A 130 -32.72 38.35 10.96
C ASP A 130 -31.81 39.03 12.01
N ALA A 131 -30.48 38.89 11.88
CA ALA A 131 -29.52 39.68 12.64
C ALA A 131 -29.47 41.14 12.16
N ARG A 132 -30.37 41.99 12.70
CA ARG A 132 -30.15 43.45 12.76
C ARG A 132 -29.02 43.82 13.73
N ALA A 133 -28.52 42.86 14.52
CA ALA A 133 -27.31 42.99 15.30
C ALA A 133 -26.12 42.59 14.43
N ASP A 134 -25.11 43.45 14.34
CA ASP A 134 -23.86 43.11 13.68
C ASP A 134 -23.40 41.71 14.12
N PRO A 135 -22.92 40.86 13.19
CA PRO A 135 -22.34 39.57 13.56
C PRO A 135 -21.32 39.85 14.66
N PRO A 136 -21.33 39.10 15.79
CA PRO A 136 -20.37 39.34 16.84
C PRO A 136 -18.97 39.25 16.23
N THR A 137 -18.32 40.40 16.04
CA THR A 137 -16.92 40.51 15.63
C THR A 137 -16.04 40.08 16.80
N SER A 138 -16.19 38.82 17.19
CA SER A 138 -15.25 38.12 18.05
C SER A 138 -13.97 37.94 17.25
N ARG A 139 -12.86 38.50 17.73
CA ARG A 139 -11.51 38.30 17.15
C ARG A 139 -10.97 36.87 17.37
N GLY A 140 -11.82 35.91 17.71
CA GLY A 140 -11.45 34.53 18.02
C GLY A 140 -12.52 33.51 17.61
N ALA A 141 -12.11 32.24 17.48
CA ALA A 141 -12.96 31.13 17.09
C ALA A 141 -14.20 31.02 18.00
N VAL A 142 -15.38 31.06 17.39
CA VAL A 142 -16.67 30.93 18.05
C VAL A 142 -17.15 29.49 17.93
N ASN A 143 -17.83 29.01 18.97
CA ASN A 143 -18.54 27.73 18.94
C ASN A 143 -20.02 28.00 18.71
N VAL A 144 -20.59 27.33 17.71
CA VAL A 144 -21.98 27.50 17.29
C VAL A 144 -22.73 26.22 17.56
N LEU A 145 -23.89 26.32 18.19
CA LEU A 145 -24.82 25.21 18.35
C LEU A 145 -26.16 25.55 17.72
N LEU A 146 -26.60 24.71 16.79
CA LEU A 146 -27.95 24.72 16.25
C LEU A 146 -28.64 23.44 16.75
N ALA A 147 -29.76 23.59 17.46
CA ALA A 147 -30.53 22.45 17.94
C ALA A 147 -32.02 22.66 17.62
N ARG A 148 -32.68 21.60 17.15
CA ARG A 148 -34.14 21.62 17.02
C ARG A 148 -34.76 21.72 18.41
N GLU A 149 -35.77 22.54 18.55
CA GLU A 149 -36.57 22.68 19.77
C GLU A 149 -38.02 22.31 19.45
N GLN A 150 -38.80 21.98 20.47
CA GLN A 150 -40.23 21.75 20.36
C GLN A 150 -40.98 22.87 21.07
N LEU A 151 -41.89 23.54 20.36
CA LEU A 151 -42.78 24.56 20.93
C LEU A 151 -44.23 24.14 20.66
N GLY A 152 -44.88 23.58 21.67
CA GLY A 152 -46.18 22.92 21.51
C GLY A 152 -46.09 21.72 20.56
N GLU A 153 -46.96 21.69 19.55
CA GLU A 153 -47.01 20.62 18.53
C GLU A 153 -46.00 20.82 17.38
N ARG A 154 -45.30 21.96 17.32
CA ARG A 154 -44.36 22.27 16.23
C ARG A 154 -42.94 21.86 16.61
N LEU A 155 -42.40 20.90 15.88
CA LEU A 155 -41.00 20.49 15.98
C LEU A 155 -40.15 21.27 14.96
N GLY A 156 -39.03 21.83 15.43
CA GLY A 156 -38.03 22.45 14.57
C GLY A 156 -37.27 21.44 13.70
N SER A 157 -36.60 21.96 12.67
CA SER A 157 -35.72 21.19 11.81
C SER A 157 -34.46 21.97 11.51
N VAL A 158 -33.32 21.27 11.55
CA VAL A 158 -32.02 21.77 11.13
C VAL A 158 -31.54 20.86 10.01
N THR A 159 -31.33 21.43 8.84
CA THR A 159 -30.82 20.73 7.66
C THR A 159 -29.45 21.28 7.32
N VAL A 160 -28.45 20.42 7.19
CA VAL A 160 -27.08 20.81 6.81
C VAL A 160 -26.91 20.55 5.32
N ASP A 161 -26.44 21.55 4.59
CA ASP A 161 -26.13 21.43 3.16
C ASP A 161 -24.91 20.51 2.98
N PRO A 162 -24.73 19.88 1.79
CA PRO A 162 -23.56 19.07 1.48
C PRO A 162 -22.25 19.79 1.78
N ILE A 163 -21.37 19.15 2.55
CA ILE A 163 -20.04 19.67 2.84
C ILE A 163 -19.14 19.28 1.68
N THR A 164 -18.77 20.25 0.86
CA THR A 164 -17.73 20.10 -0.17
C THR A 164 -16.40 20.52 0.42
N ALA A 165 -15.33 19.78 0.17
CA ALA A 165 -14.00 20.15 0.62
C ALA A 165 -12.99 20.08 -0.53
N PRO A 166 -12.03 21.01 -0.59
CA PRO A 166 -11.00 21.03 -1.62
C PRO A 166 -9.98 19.90 -1.44
N SER A 167 -9.16 19.69 -2.47
CA SER A 167 -8.02 18.76 -2.41
C SER A 167 -7.07 19.10 -1.27
N GLY A 168 -6.52 18.07 -0.61
CA GLY A 168 -5.55 18.21 0.47
C GLY A 168 -6.17 18.34 1.86
N VAL A 169 -7.48 18.53 1.99
CA VAL A 169 -8.17 18.51 3.28
C VAL A 169 -8.15 17.10 3.85
N ARG A 170 -7.75 16.99 5.12
CA ARG A 170 -7.85 15.74 5.87
C ARG A 170 -9.18 15.70 6.61
N VAL A 171 -9.94 14.65 6.34
CA VAL A 171 -11.22 14.35 6.98
C VAL A 171 -10.96 13.29 8.03
N LEU A 172 -11.52 13.46 9.21
CA LEU A 172 -11.59 12.45 10.25
C LEU A 172 -13.04 12.30 10.66
N VAL A 173 -13.54 11.08 10.60
CA VAL A 173 -14.92 10.72 10.98
C VAL A 173 -14.83 9.83 12.19
N GLY A 174 -15.55 10.19 13.25
CA GLY A 174 -15.66 9.41 14.48
C GLY A 174 -17.11 9.19 14.87
N ALA A 175 -17.43 7.98 15.31
CA ALA A 175 -18.71 7.65 15.93
C ALA A 175 -18.51 7.48 17.44
N GLU A 176 -19.32 8.17 18.25
CA GLU A 176 -19.32 8.01 19.70
C GLU A 176 -20.25 6.87 20.11
N GLU A 177 -19.79 5.98 20.98
CA GLU A 177 -20.59 4.84 21.50
C GLU A 177 -21.80 5.31 22.30
N SER A 178 -21.66 6.44 22.98
CA SER A 178 -22.61 6.96 23.96
C SER A 178 -23.43 8.10 23.33
N GLY A 179 -24.70 7.84 23.01
CA GLY A 179 -25.65 8.91 22.69
C GLY A 179 -25.79 9.29 21.21
N GLY A 180 -25.30 8.46 20.28
CA GLY A 180 -25.55 8.65 18.84
C GLY A 180 -24.97 9.95 18.27
N ARG A 181 -23.98 10.52 18.97
CA ARG A 181 -23.20 11.66 18.50
C ARG A 181 -22.13 11.18 17.54
N SER A 182 -21.97 11.93 16.46
CA SER A 182 -20.99 11.69 15.44
C SER A 182 -20.18 12.95 15.22
N ARG A 183 -18.90 12.77 14.95
CA ARG A 183 -17.93 13.85 14.81
C ARG A 183 -17.30 13.78 13.43
N ILE A 184 -17.24 14.92 12.77
CA ILE A 184 -16.41 15.14 11.59
C ILE A 184 -15.40 16.21 11.94
N ILE A 185 -14.11 15.92 11.76
CA ILE A 185 -13.04 16.91 11.88
C ILE A 185 -12.48 17.15 10.49
N LEU A 186 -12.43 18.40 10.08
CA LEU A 186 -11.82 18.84 8.83
C LEU A 186 -10.55 19.62 9.18
N GLN A 187 -9.42 19.21 8.61
CA GLN A 187 -8.13 19.86 8.79
C GLN A 187 -7.66 20.45 7.45
N GLY A 188 -7.45 21.77 7.44
CA GLY A 188 -7.12 22.55 6.24
C GLY A 188 -8.21 23.55 5.85
N ALA A 189 -8.02 24.18 4.69
CA ALA A 189 -8.94 25.19 4.18
C ALA A 189 -10.29 24.55 3.80
N THR A 190 -11.37 24.99 4.43
CA THR A 190 -12.72 24.49 4.20
C THR A 190 -13.64 25.63 3.77
N PRO A 191 -14.57 25.40 2.83
CA PRO A 191 -15.55 26.42 2.45
C PRO A 191 -16.53 26.65 3.61
N PRO A 192 -17.29 27.75 3.57
CA PRO A 192 -18.31 28.03 4.58
C PRO A 192 -19.30 26.86 4.73
N LEU A 193 -19.63 26.52 5.97
CA LEU A 193 -20.70 25.56 6.24
C LEU A 193 -22.04 26.26 6.14
N VAL A 194 -22.99 25.64 5.46
CA VAL A 194 -24.33 26.18 5.29
C VAL A 194 -25.35 25.24 5.92
N ALA A 195 -26.26 25.82 6.71
CA ALA A 195 -27.39 25.09 7.27
C ALA A 195 -28.69 25.88 7.04
N SER A 196 -29.80 25.18 6.90
CA SER A 196 -31.14 25.73 6.87
C SER A 196 -31.89 25.36 8.14
N VAL A 197 -32.47 26.35 8.81
CA VAL A 197 -33.29 26.18 10.01
C VAL A 197 -34.74 26.52 9.72
N ARG A 198 -35.67 25.75 10.28
CA ARG A 198 -37.12 25.98 10.17
C ARG A 198 -37.82 25.57 11.45
N GLY A 199 -38.78 26.36 11.90
CA GLY A 199 -39.52 26.15 13.14
C GLY A 199 -38.71 26.55 14.39
N PRO A 200 -39.16 26.13 15.59
CA PRO A 200 -38.48 26.42 16.85
C PRO A 200 -37.07 25.82 16.85
N THR A 201 -36.05 26.69 16.87
CA THR A 201 -34.64 26.30 16.82
C THR A 201 -33.88 27.07 17.87
N ARG A 202 -33.13 26.35 18.71
CA ARG A 202 -32.19 26.95 19.65
C ARG A 202 -30.88 27.24 18.94
N ILE A 203 -30.44 28.49 19.03
CA ILE A 203 -29.18 28.97 18.47
C ILE A 203 -28.31 29.44 19.63
N VAL A 204 -27.14 28.82 19.79
CA VAL A 204 -26.14 29.19 20.80
C VAL A 204 -24.85 29.60 20.11
N PHE A 205 -24.37 30.80 20.41
CA PHE A 205 -23.01 31.26 20.11
C PHE A 205 -22.29 31.42 21.44
N SER A 206 -21.38 30.53 21.77
CA SER A 206 -20.61 30.68 23.00
C SER A 206 -19.56 31.77 22.82
N PRO A 207 -19.46 32.80 23.70
CA PRO A 207 -20.21 33.00 24.96
C PRO A 207 -21.38 34.01 24.87
N VAL A 208 -21.73 34.50 23.68
CA VAL A 208 -22.50 35.74 23.47
C VAL A 208 -24.03 35.53 23.43
N THR A 209 -24.51 34.39 22.92
CA THR A 209 -25.95 34.23 22.60
C THR A 209 -26.44 32.84 22.92
N ASN A 210 -27.63 32.74 23.52
CA ASN A 210 -28.37 31.49 23.72
C ASN A 210 -29.87 31.82 23.63
N GLN A 211 -30.44 31.74 22.44
CA GLN A 211 -31.83 32.13 22.18
C GLN A 211 -32.55 31.07 21.37
N VAL A 212 -33.86 30.94 21.61
CA VAL A 212 -34.76 30.12 20.80
C VAL A 212 -35.48 31.04 19.84
N HIS A 213 -35.36 30.76 18.54
CA HIS A 213 -36.04 31.49 17.48
C HIS A 213 -37.04 30.55 16.78
N ASP A 214 -38.25 31.03 16.49
CA ASP A 214 -39.21 30.30 15.67
C ASP A 214 -39.22 30.86 14.24
N PHE A 215 -38.68 30.06 13.31
CA PHE A 215 -38.59 30.44 11.90
C PHE A 215 -39.79 29.89 11.12
N LEU A 216 -40.71 30.77 10.71
CA LEU A 216 -41.91 30.38 9.95
C LEU A 216 -41.57 29.85 8.54
N VAL A 217 -40.52 30.39 7.93
CA VAL A 217 -39.97 29.95 6.64
C VAL A 217 -38.55 29.41 6.84
N PRO A 218 -38.07 28.49 5.96
CA PRO A 218 -36.68 28.08 5.98
C PRO A 218 -35.74 29.27 5.88
N ARG A 219 -34.77 29.34 6.80
CA ARG A 219 -33.79 30.41 6.86
C ARG A 219 -32.38 29.84 6.81
N ARG A 220 -31.51 30.45 6.01
CA ARG A 220 -30.12 30.04 5.86
C ARG A 220 -29.24 30.63 6.96
N VAL A 221 -28.38 29.81 7.54
CA VAL A 221 -27.30 30.14 8.46
C VAL A 221 -26.00 29.78 7.76
N THR A 222 -25.12 30.77 7.56
CA THR A 222 -23.81 30.58 6.93
C THR A 222 -22.72 30.72 7.99
N LEU A 223 -21.88 29.72 8.13
CA LEU A 223 -20.78 29.69 9.09
C LEU A 223 -19.46 29.73 8.31
N ALA A 224 -18.77 30.86 8.35
CA ALA A 224 -17.43 30.96 7.80
C ALA A 224 -16.46 30.23 8.74
N LEU A 225 -15.85 29.18 8.22
CA LEU A 225 -14.97 28.31 8.98
C LEU A 225 -13.55 28.89 9.07
N ASP A 226 -12.84 28.57 10.15
CA ASP A 226 -11.41 28.81 10.22
C ASP A 226 -10.63 27.80 9.37
N SER A 227 -9.47 28.23 8.88
CA SER A 227 -8.65 27.51 7.90
C SER A 227 -7.77 26.40 8.47
N HIS A 228 -7.74 26.23 9.80
CA HIS A 228 -6.81 25.31 10.46
C HIS A 228 -7.47 23.98 10.78
N GLN A 229 -8.51 24.02 11.64
CA GLN A 229 -9.23 22.84 12.07
C GLN A 229 -10.67 23.21 12.43
N VAL A 230 -11.62 22.44 11.92
CA VAL A 230 -13.04 22.58 12.20
C VAL A 230 -13.55 21.26 12.73
N THR A 231 -14.32 21.32 13.82
CA THR A 231 -14.97 20.15 14.39
C THR A 231 -16.48 20.33 14.28
N LEU A 232 -17.13 19.38 13.62
CA LEU A 232 -18.58 19.28 13.52
C LEU A 232 -19.03 18.10 14.37
N ASP A 233 -19.77 18.38 15.43
CA ASP A 233 -20.44 17.38 16.25
C ASP A 233 -21.92 17.40 15.89
N PHE A 234 -22.51 16.26 15.52
CA PHE A 234 -23.92 16.21 15.18
C PHE A 234 -24.63 14.99 15.76
N THR A 235 -25.94 15.15 15.93
CA THR A 235 -26.86 14.08 16.30
C THR A 235 -27.94 14.00 15.23
N ALA A 236 -28.18 12.80 14.69
CA ALA A 236 -29.20 12.56 13.67
C ALA A 236 -30.62 12.95 14.14
N ALA A 237 -31.41 13.61 13.29
CA ALA A 237 -32.83 13.88 13.59
C ALA A 237 -33.72 12.64 13.47
N ASP A 238 -33.40 11.80 12.50
CA ASP A 238 -34.08 10.57 12.12
C ASP A 238 -33.01 9.51 11.81
N SER A 239 -32.97 8.46 12.63
CA SER A 239 -31.95 7.42 12.60
C SER A 239 -31.99 6.54 11.35
N ALA A 240 -33.03 6.67 10.50
CA ALA A 240 -33.10 5.96 9.22
C ALA A 240 -32.38 6.69 8.07
N ARG A 241 -32.59 8.00 7.92
CA ARG A 241 -32.00 8.78 6.80
C ARG A 241 -30.54 9.16 7.03
N VAL A 242 -30.12 9.32 8.29
CA VAL A 242 -28.74 9.72 8.63
C VAL A 242 -27.76 8.54 8.66
N ARG A 243 -28.20 7.30 8.34
CA ARG A 243 -27.26 6.17 8.20
C ARG A 243 -26.24 6.38 7.09
N ARG A 244 -26.57 7.20 6.08
CA ARG A 244 -25.72 7.55 4.95
C ARG A 244 -25.50 9.06 4.87
N PRO A 245 -24.85 9.69 5.86
CA PRO A 245 -24.60 11.12 5.80
C PRO A 245 -23.42 11.43 4.88
N PHE A 246 -22.62 10.43 4.50
CA PHE A 246 -21.46 10.57 3.64
C PHE A 246 -21.82 10.24 2.21
N SER A 247 -21.29 11.04 1.28
CA SER A 247 -21.39 10.71 -0.14
C SER A 247 -20.65 9.41 -0.40
N SER A 248 -21.09 8.66 -1.41
CA SER A 248 -20.37 7.47 -1.87
C SER A 248 -20.50 7.34 -3.39
N PRO A 249 -19.41 7.02 -4.11
CA PRO A 249 -18.06 6.77 -3.61
C PRO A 249 -17.29 8.06 -3.26
N LEU A 250 -16.29 7.96 -2.38
CA LEU A 250 -15.35 9.05 -2.03
C LEU A 250 -13.93 8.67 -2.42
N LEU A 251 -13.24 9.50 -3.21
CA LEU A 251 -11.80 9.30 -3.41
C LEU A 251 -11.06 9.64 -2.12
N ALA A 252 -10.11 8.80 -1.74
CA ALA A 252 -9.42 8.88 -0.46
C ALA A 252 -7.96 8.42 -0.56
N THR A 253 -7.07 9.22 0.02
CA THR A 253 -5.64 8.90 0.15
C THR A 253 -5.22 8.89 1.62
N GLY A 254 -4.17 8.14 1.96
CA GLY A 254 -3.60 8.13 3.31
C GLY A 254 -4.61 7.75 4.41
N LEU A 255 -5.33 6.65 4.18
CA LEU A 255 -6.30 6.05 5.09
C LEU A 255 -5.60 5.65 6.39
N LEU A 256 -6.16 6.12 7.49
CA LEU A 256 -5.66 5.88 8.85
C LEU A 256 -6.79 5.32 9.71
N LEU A 257 -6.51 4.18 10.34
CA LEU A 257 -7.43 3.40 11.17
C LEU A 257 -6.91 3.32 12.62
N SER A 258 -6.34 4.44 13.06
CA SER A 258 -5.78 4.59 14.39
C SER A 258 -6.00 6.00 14.89
N ARG A 259 -6.37 6.12 16.16
CA ARG A 259 -6.45 7.39 16.88
C ARG A 259 -5.16 7.62 17.65
N VAL A 260 -4.74 8.87 17.75
CA VAL A 260 -3.70 9.30 18.69
C VAL A 260 -4.37 9.67 20.01
N ASP A 261 -4.05 8.94 21.06
CA ASP A 261 -4.48 9.24 22.42
C ASP A 261 -3.32 9.89 23.19
N GLN A 262 -3.62 10.96 23.92
CA GLN A 262 -2.66 11.69 24.73
C GLN A 262 -3.07 11.55 26.19
N VAL A 263 -2.38 10.67 26.92
CA VAL A 263 -2.61 10.50 28.36
C VAL A 263 -1.53 11.28 29.09
N GLN A 264 -1.93 12.26 29.90
CA GLN A 264 -1.04 12.88 30.87
C GLN A 264 -0.99 11.99 32.10
N GLN A 265 0.14 11.32 32.31
CA GLN A 265 0.38 10.50 33.50
C GLN A 265 1.68 10.95 34.15
N GLU A 266 1.63 11.30 35.45
CA GLU A 266 2.80 11.66 36.27
C GLU A 266 3.69 12.77 35.66
N GLY A 267 3.07 13.77 35.01
CA GLY A 267 3.80 14.89 34.40
C GLY A 267 4.46 14.57 33.05
N GLN A 268 4.26 13.37 32.50
CA GLN A 268 4.66 13.01 31.14
C GLN A 268 3.42 12.90 30.23
N THR A 269 3.52 13.48 29.02
CA THR A 269 2.51 13.28 27.97
C THR A 269 2.86 12.01 27.22
N LEU A 270 2.17 10.92 27.52
CA LEU A 270 2.31 9.68 26.77
C LEU A 270 1.41 9.72 25.55
N VAL A 271 2.02 9.70 24.37
CA VAL A 271 1.33 9.62 23.08
C VAL A 271 1.23 8.16 22.66
N ARG A 272 0.01 7.64 22.53
CA ARG A 272 -0.24 6.26 22.10
C ARG A 272 -1.12 6.22 20.86
N HIS A 273 -0.74 5.39 19.89
CA HIS A 273 -1.62 5.04 18.77
C HIS A 273 -2.51 3.87 19.17
N ILE A 274 -3.83 4.07 19.11
CA ILE A 274 -4.85 3.07 19.45
C ILE A 274 -5.59 2.70 18.17
N SER A 275 -5.75 1.40 17.92
CA SER A 275 -6.54 0.91 16.77
C SER A 275 -8.00 1.33 16.92
N THR A 276 -8.60 1.78 15.84
CA THR A 276 -10.03 2.11 15.78
C THR A 276 -10.85 0.95 15.22
N ILE A 277 -10.22 -0.17 14.85
CA ILE A 277 -10.90 -1.33 14.27
C ILE A 277 -11.62 -2.12 15.36
N ARG A 278 -12.92 -2.32 15.17
CA ARG A 278 -13.75 -3.22 15.98
C ARG A 278 -13.83 -4.61 15.41
N SER A 279 -13.97 -4.72 14.10
CA SER A 279 -13.97 -5.97 13.36
C SER A 279 -13.83 -5.68 11.86
N GLY A 280 -13.58 -6.71 11.07
CA GLY A 280 -13.63 -6.59 9.62
C GLY A 280 -12.85 -7.68 8.91
N THR A 281 -12.82 -7.59 7.59
CA THR A 281 -12.06 -8.49 6.74
C THR A 281 -11.34 -7.68 5.67
N LEU A 282 -10.07 -8.00 5.45
CA LEU A 282 -9.31 -7.53 4.29
C LEU A 282 -9.30 -8.61 3.23
N TYR A 283 -9.63 -8.24 2.02
CA TYR A 283 -9.56 -9.08 0.82
C TYR A 283 -8.38 -8.61 -0.01
N PHE A 284 -7.48 -9.53 -0.34
CA PHE A 284 -6.37 -9.26 -1.23
C PHE A 284 -6.80 -9.58 -2.66
N GLU A 285 -7.24 -8.58 -3.40
CA GLU A 285 -7.66 -8.72 -4.80
C GLU A 285 -6.53 -9.32 -5.66
N ALA A 286 -5.28 -8.89 -5.41
CA ALA A 286 -4.11 -9.42 -6.10
C ALA A 286 -3.78 -10.90 -5.78
N LEU A 287 -4.43 -11.50 -4.79
CA LEU A 287 -4.22 -12.87 -4.33
C LEU A 287 -5.53 -13.68 -4.35
N ASP A 288 -6.28 -13.61 -5.44
CA ASP A 288 -7.56 -14.32 -5.64
C ASP A 288 -8.59 -14.03 -4.53
N ALA A 289 -8.72 -12.75 -4.14
CA ALA A 289 -9.62 -12.28 -3.09
C ALA A 289 -9.44 -12.99 -1.74
N ARG A 290 -8.20 -13.41 -1.42
CA ARG A 290 -7.90 -14.08 -0.14
C ARG A 290 -8.31 -13.19 1.04
N ALA A 291 -9.18 -13.71 1.89
CA ALA A 291 -9.68 -13.03 3.08
C ALA A 291 -8.70 -13.13 4.26
N PHE A 292 -8.51 -12.01 4.96
CA PHE A 292 -7.77 -11.89 6.21
C PHE A 292 -8.66 -11.22 7.26
N PRO A 293 -9.22 -11.97 8.22
CA PRO A 293 -10.08 -11.40 9.24
C PRO A 293 -9.27 -10.56 10.22
N LEU A 294 -9.80 -9.40 10.58
CA LEU A 294 -9.23 -8.49 11.58
C LEU A 294 -10.03 -8.55 12.88
N ARG A 295 -9.31 -8.63 13.99
CA ARG A 295 -9.88 -8.69 15.33
C ARG A 295 -10.07 -7.29 15.91
N THR A 296 -10.92 -7.19 16.93
CA THR A 296 -11.09 -5.97 17.72
C THR A 296 -9.74 -5.50 18.29
N GLY A 297 -9.43 -4.22 18.09
CA GLY A 297 -8.18 -3.61 18.56
C GLY A 297 -6.94 -4.02 17.76
N GLU A 298 -7.08 -4.84 16.71
CA GLU A 298 -5.97 -5.17 15.81
C GLU A 298 -5.57 -3.92 15.03
N GLY A 299 -4.31 -3.52 15.13
CA GLY A 299 -3.83 -2.28 14.50
C GLY A 299 -3.48 -2.51 13.04
N LEU A 300 -4.29 -1.99 12.11
CA LEU A 300 -3.96 -1.98 10.69
C LEU A 300 -3.32 -0.65 10.30
N GLN A 301 -2.15 -0.70 9.65
CA GLN A 301 -1.42 0.49 9.22
C GLN A 301 -0.95 0.33 7.78
N PHE A 302 -1.06 1.42 7.03
CA PHE A 302 -0.52 1.56 5.69
C PHE A 302 0.57 2.64 5.70
N ALA A 303 1.68 2.39 5.00
CA ALA A 303 2.65 3.45 4.74
C ALA A 303 2.11 4.43 3.68
N TRP A 304 1.30 3.92 2.76
CA TRP A 304 0.60 4.69 1.75
C TRP A 304 -0.65 3.92 1.31
N SER A 305 -1.72 4.65 1.00
CA SER A 305 -2.96 4.11 0.45
C SER A 305 -3.59 5.12 -0.50
N ASP A 306 -4.18 4.65 -1.58
CA ASP A 306 -4.89 5.44 -2.58
C ASP A 306 -6.02 4.60 -3.19
N GLY A 307 -7.20 5.19 -3.32
CA GLY A 307 -8.38 4.50 -3.81
C GLY A 307 -9.67 5.22 -3.47
N GLU A 308 -10.73 4.43 -3.30
CA GLU A 308 -12.08 4.91 -3.06
C GLU A 308 -12.70 4.26 -1.81
N ILE A 309 -13.39 5.07 -1.03
CA ILE A 309 -14.31 4.62 0.00
C ILE A 309 -15.67 4.43 -0.67
N ARG A 310 -16.04 3.17 -0.90
CA ARG A 310 -17.32 2.76 -1.49
C ARG A 310 -18.48 2.80 -0.50
N GLU A 311 -18.19 2.75 0.79
CA GLU A 311 -19.21 2.82 1.81
C GLU A 311 -18.63 3.48 3.06
N LEU A 312 -19.32 4.48 3.57
CA LEU A 312 -19.03 5.12 4.84
C LEU A 312 -20.36 5.39 5.53
N GLN A 313 -20.76 4.52 6.45
CA GLN A 313 -22.07 4.57 7.11
C GLN A 313 -21.94 4.57 8.62
N LEU A 314 -22.77 5.36 9.28
CA LEU A 314 -22.81 5.45 10.74
C LEU A 314 -23.80 4.41 11.28
N GLU A 315 -23.30 3.48 12.08
CA GLU A 315 -24.06 2.37 12.65
C GLU A 315 -23.90 2.32 14.17
N GLY A 316 -24.88 2.85 14.91
CA GLY A 316 -25.05 2.58 16.34
C GLY A 316 -23.79 2.76 17.19
N GLY A 317 -23.01 3.83 16.95
CA GLY A 317 -21.76 4.10 17.67
C GLY A 317 -20.52 3.45 17.04
N SER A 318 -20.64 3.01 15.78
CA SER A 318 -19.55 2.55 14.92
C SER A 318 -19.72 3.08 13.48
N ILE A 319 -18.72 2.84 12.65
CA ILE A 319 -18.66 3.26 11.26
C ILE A 319 -18.43 2.00 10.42
N ALA A 320 -19.38 1.66 9.56
CA ALA A 320 -19.18 0.67 8.51
C ALA A 320 -18.40 1.34 7.36
N LEU A 321 -17.22 0.80 7.07
CA LEU A 321 -16.27 1.32 6.09
C LEU A 321 -15.96 0.24 5.06
N ARG A 322 -16.26 0.53 3.78
CA ARG A 322 -15.80 -0.26 2.65
C ARG A 322 -14.83 0.55 1.81
N PHE A 323 -13.57 0.14 1.80
CA PHE A 323 -12.50 0.79 1.04
C PHE A 323 -11.97 -0.15 -0.04
N HIS A 324 -11.70 0.38 -1.23
CA HIS A 324 -11.06 -0.35 -2.32
C HIS A 324 -9.93 0.49 -2.88
N GLY A 325 -8.73 -0.07 -2.98
CA GLY A 325 -7.60 0.68 -3.51
C GLY A 325 -6.24 -0.01 -3.39
N ALA A 326 -5.23 0.70 -3.89
CA ALA A 326 -3.85 0.29 -3.81
C ALA A 326 -3.23 0.72 -2.48
N VAL A 327 -2.50 -0.20 -1.84
CA VAL A 327 -1.80 0.05 -0.58
C VAL A 327 -0.34 -0.36 -0.66
N ARG A 328 0.50 0.31 0.12
CA ARG A 328 1.92 0.00 0.29
C ARG A 328 2.28 -0.02 1.77
N GLY A 329 3.17 -0.94 2.14
CA GLY A 329 3.68 -1.06 3.51
C GLY A 329 2.61 -1.47 4.51
N MET A 330 1.66 -2.33 4.12
CA MET A 330 0.59 -2.80 4.98
C MET A 330 1.14 -3.67 6.12
N SER A 331 0.69 -3.38 7.33
CA SER A 331 1.11 -4.10 8.54
C SER A 331 -0.02 -4.19 9.55
N THR A 332 -0.02 -5.28 10.32
CA THR A 332 -0.97 -5.51 11.42
C THR A 332 -0.25 -5.66 12.77
N GLY A 333 -0.94 -5.35 13.87
CA GLY A 333 -0.45 -5.47 15.24
C GLY A 333 0.13 -4.19 15.80
N THR A 334 0.40 -4.18 17.11
CA THR A 334 0.93 -3.03 17.84
C THR A 334 2.28 -3.35 18.50
N GLY A 335 3.16 -2.34 18.58
CA GLY A 335 4.46 -2.46 19.22
C GLY A 335 5.36 -3.57 18.62
N PRO A 336 5.99 -4.43 19.44
CA PRO A 336 6.95 -5.43 18.97
C PRO A 336 6.30 -6.59 18.20
N ALA A 337 4.97 -6.76 18.29
CA ALA A 337 4.21 -7.81 17.61
C ALA A 337 3.75 -7.40 16.19
N LYS A 338 4.33 -6.34 15.62
CA LYS A 338 3.96 -5.82 14.29
C LYS A 338 4.35 -6.83 13.19
N ARG A 339 3.35 -7.31 12.45
CA ARG A 339 3.51 -8.25 11.34
C ARG A 339 3.26 -7.52 10.01
N ASN A 340 4.17 -7.70 9.06
CA ASN A 340 4.01 -7.15 7.71
C ASN A 340 3.10 -8.07 6.88
N LEU A 341 2.03 -7.49 6.33
CA LEU A 341 1.01 -8.19 5.54
C LEU A 341 1.22 -8.07 4.02
N MET A 342 2.28 -7.38 3.58
CA MET A 342 2.57 -7.25 2.15
C MET A 342 2.88 -8.63 1.53
N PRO A 343 2.22 -9.00 0.41
CA PRO A 343 2.48 -10.24 -0.32
C PRO A 343 3.92 -10.35 -0.80
N THR A 344 4.42 -11.58 -0.88
CA THR A 344 5.70 -11.87 -1.56
C THR A 344 5.49 -11.93 -3.07
N TRP A 345 6.56 -11.78 -3.85
CA TRP A 345 6.51 -12.02 -5.30
C TRP A 345 6.06 -13.45 -5.62
N LEU A 346 6.45 -14.43 -4.80
CA LEU A 346 5.98 -15.80 -4.94
C LEU A 346 4.47 -15.93 -4.75
N ASP A 347 3.89 -15.28 -3.72
CA ASP A 347 2.44 -15.30 -3.48
C ASP A 347 1.69 -14.71 -4.69
N TRP A 348 2.17 -13.58 -5.21
CA TRP A 348 1.61 -12.91 -6.37
C TRP A 348 1.71 -13.77 -7.64
N LEU A 349 2.87 -14.38 -7.89
CA LEU A 349 3.08 -15.23 -9.06
C LEU A 349 2.25 -16.51 -8.97
N ARG A 350 2.07 -17.05 -7.76
CA ARG A 350 1.24 -18.22 -7.49
C ARG A 350 -0.24 -17.95 -7.79
N ALA A 351 -0.77 -16.81 -7.35
CA ALA A 351 -2.16 -16.43 -7.60
C ALA A 351 -2.42 -16.25 -9.11
N ARG A 352 -1.54 -15.53 -9.82
CA ARG A 352 -1.79 -15.15 -11.22
C ARG A 352 -1.31 -16.16 -12.28
N HIS A 353 -0.25 -16.92 -11.99
CA HIS A 353 0.45 -17.77 -12.97
C HIS A 353 0.89 -19.11 -12.37
N GLY A 354 0.09 -19.72 -11.48
CA GLY A 354 0.44 -20.97 -10.79
C GLY A 354 0.85 -22.13 -11.72
N VAL A 355 0.30 -22.17 -12.94
CA VAL A 355 0.64 -23.18 -13.96
C VAL A 355 2.07 -23.01 -14.49
N TRP A 356 2.56 -21.78 -14.66
CA TRP A 356 3.90 -21.52 -15.20
C TRP A 356 5.00 -21.84 -14.19
N LEU A 357 4.73 -21.62 -12.90
CA LEU A 357 5.58 -22.05 -11.79
C LEU A 357 5.76 -23.58 -11.74
N LEU A 358 4.68 -24.33 -11.99
CA LEU A 358 4.72 -25.78 -12.06
C LEU A 358 5.59 -26.25 -13.24
N TRP A 359 5.38 -25.71 -14.44
CA TRP A 359 6.20 -26.08 -15.60
C TRP A 359 7.67 -25.69 -15.45
N GLY A 360 7.97 -24.53 -14.87
CA GLY A 360 9.34 -24.08 -14.62
C GLY A 360 10.09 -24.97 -13.62
N THR A 361 9.42 -25.39 -12.54
CA THR A 361 10.00 -26.33 -11.57
C THR A 361 10.18 -27.72 -12.16
N THR A 362 9.22 -28.23 -12.93
CA THR A 362 9.33 -29.52 -13.61
C THR A 362 10.48 -29.54 -14.62
N THR A 363 10.58 -28.53 -15.49
CA THR A 363 11.69 -28.43 -16.45
C THR A 363 13.05 -28.28 -15.77
N TYR A 364 13.12 -27.55 -14.66
CA TYR A 364 14.33 -27.45 -13.85
C TYR A 364 14.75 -28.80 -13.25
N VAL A 365 13.83 -29.54 -12.63
CA VAL A 365 14.11 -30.87 -12.05
C VAL A 365 14.53 -31.86 -13.13
N VAL A 366 13.84 -31.87 -14.28
CA VAL A 366 14.19 -32.74 -15.42
C VAL A 366 15.57 -32.37 -15.98
N GLY A 367 15.86 -31.08 -16.15
CA GLY A 367 17.18 -30.61 -16.61
C GLY A 367 18.31 -30.96 -15.65
N LEU A 368 18.07 -30.85 -14.34
CA LEU A 368 19.02 -31.24 -13.30
C LEU A 368 19.26 -32.75 -13.31
N PHE A 369 18.20 -33.56 -13.44
CA PHE A 369 18.29 -35.01 -13.55
C PHE A 369 19.06 -35.47 -14.80
N LEU A 370 18.77 -34.87 -15.96
CA LEU A 370 19.49 -35.16 -17.21
C LEU A 370 20.97 -34.75 -17.12
N SER A 371 21.27 -33.65 -16.44
CA SER A 371 22.66 -33.19 -16.26
C SER A 371 23.45 -34.09 -15.30
N ILE A 372 22.84 -34.53 -14.20
CA ILE A 372 23.45 -35.47 -13.24
C ILE A 372 23.67 -36.83 -13.90
N SER A 373 22.67 -37.35 -14.61
CA SER A 373 22.79 -38.64 -15.32
C SER A 373 23.82 -38.60 -16.46
N GLY A 374 23.92 -37.48 -17.18
CA GLY A 374 24.97 -37.24 -18.17
C GLY A 374 26.38 -37.16 -17.58
N TRP A 375 26.51 -36.60 -16.37
CA TRP A 375 27.77 -36.60 -15.63
C TRP A 375 28.16 -38.01 -15.19
N TRP A 376 27.21 -38.77 -14.64
CA TRP A 376 27.44 -40.14 -14.16
C TRP A 376 27.86 -41.10 -15.28
N LYS A 377 27.29 -40.94 -16.49
CA LYS A 377 27.68 -41.69 -17.70
C LYS A 377 29.08 -41.32 -18.23
N ARG A 378 29.63 -40.17 -17.88
CA ARG A 378 30.99 -39.73 -18.29
C ARG A 378 32.08 -40.11 -17.27
N THR A 379 31.68 -40.49 -16.06
CA THR A 379 32.59 -40.88 -14.96
C THR A 379 32.74 -42.38 -14.78
N ARG A 380 31.82 -43.19 -15.34
CA ARG A 380 32.11 -44.59 -15.70
C ARG A 380 32.77 -44.62 -17.07
#